data_AF-A0A7L2ST39-F1
#
_entry.id   AF-A0A7L2ST39-F1
#
_cell.length_a   1.000
_cell.length_b   1.000
_cell.length_c   1.000
_cell.angle_alpha   90.00
_cell.angle_beta   90.00
_cell.angle_gamma   90.00
#
_symmetry.space_group_name_H-M   'P 1'
#
loop_
_entity.id
_entity.type
_entity.pdbx_description
1 polymer ?
#
loop_
_entity_poly.entity_id
_entity_poly.type
_entity_poly.pdbx_seq_one_letter_code
_entity_poly.pdbx_strand_id
1 'polypeptide(L)'
;CQIAYARIEGDMIVCAAYAHELPKYGVKVGLTNYAAAYCTGLLLARRLLNKFGLDKIYEGQVEVTGDEYNVESVDGKPGAFTCYLDAGLARTTTGNKVFGALKGAVDGGLSIPHSTKRFPGYDSESKEFNAEVHRKHIMGQNVADYMRYLMEEDEDAYKKQFSQYIKNNVTPDGV
;
A
#
# COMPACT_ATOMS: atom_id res chain seq x y z
N CYS A 1 -4.75 -9.09 -0.65
CA CYS A 1 -3.60 -9.49 0.18
C CYS A 1 -4.04 -10.53 1.20
N GLN A 2 -3.22 -11.54 1.47
CA GLN A 2 -3.51 -12.61 2.43
C GLN A 2 -2.28 -12.86 3.31
N ILE A 3 -2.50 -13.35 4.52
CA ILE A 3 -1.46 -13.92 5.38
C ILE A 3 -1.77 -15.40 5.51
N ALA A 4 -0.81 -16.24 5.16
CA ALA A 4 -0.95 -17.68 5.15
C ALA A 4 0.29 -18.35 5.75
N TYR A 5 0.12 -19.60 6.18
CA TYR A 5 1.23 -20.49 6.50
C TYR A 5 0.89 -21.91 6.03
N ALA A 6 1.91 -22.68 5.69
CA ALA A 6 1.75 -24.00 5.10
C ALA A 6 1.44 -25.09 6.15
N ARG A 7 0.58 -26.05 5.77
CA ARG A 7 0.40 -27.35 6.42
C ARG A 7 0.37 -28.46 5.36
N ILE A 8 0.50 -29.72 5.77
CA ILE A 8 0.48 -30.88 4.86
C ILE A 8 -0.84 -30.96 4.05
N GLU A 9 -1.96 -30.63 4.70
CA GLU A 9 -3.29 -30.62 4.07
C GLU A 9 -3.54 -29.42 3.14
N GLY A 10 -2.66 -28.42 3.16
CA GLY A 10 -2.78 -27.18 2.40
C GLY A 10 -2.45 -25.94 3.22
N ASP A 11 -2.42 -24.79 2.55
CA ASP A 11 -2.15 -23.50 3.19
C ASP A 11 -3.33 -23.02 4.02
N MET A 12 -3.02 -22.50 5.20
CA MET A 12 -3.99 -21.96 6.15
C MET A 12 -4.00 -20.44 6.07
N ILE A 13 -5.09 -19.87 5.57
CA ILE A 13 -5.28 -18.41 5.54
C ILE A 13 -5.65 -17.90 6.93
N VAL A 14 -4.81 -17.02 7.48
CA VAL A 14 -5.01 -16.40 8.80
C VAL A 14 -5.88 -15.15 8.69
N CYS A 15 -5.64 -14.32 7.67
CA CYS A 15 -6.34 -13.07 7.41
C CYS A 15 -6.29 -12.74 5.92
N ALA A 16 -7.30 -12.02 5.43
CA ALA A 16 -7.36 -11.53 4.06
C ALA A 16 -7.92 -10.10 4.03
N ALA A 17 -7.48 -9.32 3.05
CA ALA A 17 -8.02 -8.01 2.69
C ALA A 17 -8.02 -7.83 1.18
N TYR A 18 -9.01 -7.11 0.65
CA TYR A 18 -9.26 -7.01 -0.79
C TYR A 18 -9.55 -5.57 -1.20
N ALA A 19 -9.03 -5.15 -2.35
CA ALA A 19 -9.27 -3.81 -2.84
C ALA A 19 -10.76 -3.50 -3.12
N HIS A 20 -11.57 -4.51 -3.45
CA HIS A 20 -13.03 -4.35 -3.64
C HIS A 20 -13.78 -4.02 -2.34
N GLU A 21 -13.14 -4.12 -1.17
CA GLU A 21 -13.73 -3.71 0.11
C GLU A 21 -13.38 -2.26 0.49
N LEU A 22 -12.38 -1.65 -0.19
CA LEU A 22 -11.96 -0.26 0.04
C LEU A 22 -13.05 0.80 -0.18
N PRO A 23 -14.07 0.61 -1.05
CA PRO A 23 -15.18 1.55 -1.15
C PRO A 23 -15.91 1.79 0.18
N LYS A 24 -15.89 0.82 1.12
CA LYS A 24 -16.46 0.98 2.46
C LYS A 24 -15.69 2.00 3.33
N TYR A 25 -14.45 2.31 2.95
CA TYR A 25 -13.52 3.19 3.65
C TYR A 25 -13.26 4.50 2.89
N GLY A 26 -14.01 4.79 1.82
CA GLY A 26 -13.94 6.05 1.08
C GLY A 26 -13.29 5.98 -0.30
N VAL A 27 -12.49 4.95 -0.59
CA VAL A 27 -11.84 4.78 -1.91
C VAL A 27 -12.80 4.08 -2.87
N LYS A 28 -13.61 4.85 -3.61
CA LYS A 28 -14.69 4.30 -4.47
C LYS A 28 -14.21 3.75 -5.82
N VAL A 29 -13.14 4.30 -6.37
CA VAL A 29 -12.57 3.96 -7.70
C VAL A 29 -11.04 3.89 -7.62
N GLY A 30 -10.37 3.44 -8.69
CA GLY A 30 -8.91 3.34 -8.68
C GLY A 30 -8.37 2.16 -7.87
N LEU A 31 -9.17 1.11 -7.68
CA LEU A 31 -8.90 0.01 -6.74
C LEU A 31 -7.68 -0.87 -7.09
N THR A 32 -7.00 -0.61 -8.20
CA THR A 32 -5.83 -1.38 -8.65
C THR A 32 -4.57 -0.54 -8.78
N ASN A 33 -4.57 0.72 -8.33
CA ASN A 33 -3.39 1.59 -8.36
C ASN A 33 -2.45 1.35 -7.14
N TYR A 34 -1.36 2.11 -7.05
CA TYR A 34 -0.37 1.97 -5.97
C TYR A 34 -0.97 2.34 -4.60
N ALA A 35 -1.72 3.44 -4.53
CA ALA A 35 -2.42 3.90 -3.32
C ALA A 35 -3.40 2.84 -2.79
N ALA A 36 -4.22 2.24 -3.66
CA ALA A 36 -5.14 1.17 -3.29
C ALA A 36 -4.41 -0.10 -2.82
N ALA A 37 -3.24 -0.42 -3.40
CA ALA A 37 -2.41 -1.51 -2.91
C ALA A 37 -1.90 -1.22 -1.49
N TYR A 38 -1.41 0.00 -1.23
CA TYR A 38 -1.03 0.48 0.10
C TYR A 38 -2.20 0.36 1.10
N CYS A 39 -3.37 0.92 0.77
CA CYS A 39 -4.56 0.83 1.63
C CYS A 39 -4.95 -0.62 1.92
N THR A 40 -4.85 -1.52 0.94
CA THR A 40 -5.16 -2.95 1.12
C THR A 40 -4.15 -3.64 2.05
N GLY A 41 -2.87 -3.28 1.97
CA GLY A 41 -1.83 -3.75 2.88
C GLY A 41 -2.05 -3.27 4.32
N LEU A 42 -2.34 -1.97 4.47
CA LEU A 42 -2.67 -1.36 5.76
C LEU A 42 -3.90 -2.00 6.40
N LEU A 43 -4.96 -2.21 5.61
CA LEU A 43 -6.18 -2.87 6.07
C LEU A 43 -5.91 -4.31 6.53
N LEU A 44 -5.09 -5.07 5.80
CA LEU A 44 -4.68 -6.42 6.18
C LEU A 44 -3.95 -6.42 7.53
N ALA A 45 -2.97 -5.52 7.72
CA ALA A 45 -2.19 -5.40 8.94
C ALA A 45 -3.08 -5.05 10.14
N ARG A 46 -3.89 -3.99 10.04
CA ARG A 46 -4.79 -3.58 11.13
C ARG A 46 -5.81 -4.67 11.47
N ARG A 47 -6.35 -5.37 10.47
CA ARG A 47 -7.28 -6.49 10.67
C ARG A 47 -6.61 -7.68 11.37
N LEU A 48 -5.38 -8.01 11.00
CA LEU A 48 -4.60 -9.07 11.64
C LEU A 48 -4.28 -8.74 13.10
N LEU A 49 -3.75 -7.54 13.35
CA LEU A 49 -3.34 -7.13 14.69
C LEU A 49 -4.55 -7.02 15.63
N ASN A 50 -5.69 -6.53 15.14
CA ASN A 50 -6.92 -6.51 15.92
C ASN A 50 -7.40 -7.94 16.27
N LYS A 51 -7.34 -8.88 15.31
CA LYS A 51 -7.68 -10.29 15.53
C LYS A 51 -6.82 -10.94 16.62
N PHE A 52 -5.57 -10.52 16.78
CA PHE A 52 -4.65 -11.03 17.81
C PHE A 52 -4.52 -10.13 19.05
N GLY A 53 -5.28 -9.03 19.15
CA GLY A 53 -5.21 -8.09 20.27
C GLY A 53 -3.88 -7.34 20.40
N LEU A 54 -3.17 -7.15 19.28
CA LEU A 54 -1.88 -6.47 19.18
C LEU A 54 -1.98 -5.04 18.63
N ASP A 55 -3.17 -4.64 18.19
CA ASP A 55 -3.46 -3.37 17.51
C ASP A 55 -3.12 -2.12 18.32
N LYS A 56 -3.27 -2.19 19.65
CA LYS A 56 -2.91 -1.09 20.57
C LYS A 56 -1.43 -1.05 20.95
N ILE A 57 -0.70 -2.14 20.73
CA ILE A 57 0.74 -2.24 21.06
C ILE A 57 1.55 -1.77 19.86
N TYR A 58 1.17 -2.25 18.68
CA TYR A 58 1.83 -1.98 17.41
C TYR A 58 0.89 -1.16 16.53
N GLU A 59 0.78 0.14 16.81
CA GLU A 59 -0.05 1.06 16.03
C GLU A 59 0.53 1.32 14.63
N GLY A 60 1.85 1.20 14.48
CA GLY A 60 2.57 1.45 13.23
C GLY A 60 2.84 2.95 13.02
N GLN A 61 2.91 3.39 11.77
CA GLN A 61 3.01 4.82 11.42
C GLN A 61 1.62 5.40 11.16
N VAL A 62 1.18 6.28 12.07
CA VAL A 62 -0.09 7.02 11.92
C VAL A 62 0.02 8.10 10.84
N GLU A 63 1.14 8.82 10.81
CA GLU A 63 1.43 9.82 9.77
C GLU A 63 2.31 9.20 8.68
N VAL A 64 1.79 9.17 7.45
CA VAL A 64 2.49 8.58 6.31
C VAL A 64 3.57 9.55 5.81
N THR A 65 4.83 9.19 6.07
CA THR A 65 6.01 9.96 5.61
C THR A 65 6.57 9.45 4.28
N GLY A 66 6.30 8.18 3.93
CA GLY A 66 6.92 7.48 2.79
C GLY A 66 8.32 6.96 3.06
N ASP A 67 8.89 7.23 4.25
CA ASP A 67 10.26 6.82 4.60
C ASP A 67 10.36 5.35 5.04
N GLU A 68 11.57 4.84 5.25
CA GLU A 68 11.78 3.53 5.85
C GLU A 68 11.21 3.48 7.27
N TYR A 69 10.48 2.40 7.57
CA TYR A 69 9.93 2.14 8.90
C TYR A 69 9.96 0.65 9.15
N ASN A 70 10.45 0.24 10.32
CA ASN A 70 10.40 -1.14 10.76
C ASN A 70 9.92 -1.15 12.22
N VAL A 71 8.86 -1.91 12.48
CA VAL A 71 8.36 -2.06 13.84
C VAL A 71 9.30 -2.95 14.65
N GLU A 72 9.65 -2.50 15.85
CA GLU A 72 10.43 -3.28 16.81
C GLU A 72 9.52 -3.86 17.89
N SER A 73 9.91 -4.99 18.47
CA SER A 73 9.15 -5.59 19.57
C SER A 73 9.35 -4.79 20.85
N VAL A 74 8.28 -4.61 21.63
CA VAL A 74 8.33 -3.88 22.90
C VAL A 74 8.62 -4.85 24.05
N ASP A 75 9.63 -4.54 24.86
CA ASP A 75 9.99 -5.35 26.03
C ASP A 75 8.81 -5.54 26.99
N GLY A 76 8.61 -6.79 27.43
CA GLY A 76 7.51 -7.16 28.32
C GLY A 76 6.12 -7.20 27.66
N LYS A 77 6.04 -7.03 26.34
CA LYS A 77 4.81 -7.25 25.54
C LYS A 77 4.99 -8.44 24.59
N PRO A 78 3.90 -9.02 24.03
CA PRO A 78 4.02 -9.97 22.93
C PRO A 78 4.79 -9.34 21.77
N GLY A 79 5.67 -10.10 21.12
CA GLY A 79 6.48 -9.61 20.01
C GLY A 79 5.65 -9.13 18.81
N ALA A 80 6.26 -8.29 17.97
CA ALA A 80 5.65 -7.87 16.72
C ALA A 80 5.37 -9.07 15.81
N PHE A 81 4.27 -9.03 15.06
CA PHE A 81 3.93 -10.13 14.16
C PHE A 81 4.88 -10.12 12.95
N THR A 82 5.76 -11.11 12.89
CA THR A 82 6.72 -11.25 11.78
C THR A 82 6.11 -12.02 10.61
N CYS A 83 6.24 -11.48 9.40
CA CYS A 83 5.90 -12.19 8.18
C CYS A 83 6.81 -11.83 7.01
N TYR A 84 6.69 -12.59 5.92
CA TYR A 84 7.51 -12.45 4.72
C TYR A 84 6.64 -12.19 3.51
N LEU A 85 7.13 -11.36 2.59
CA LEU A 85 6.45 -11.06 1.34
C LEU A 85 6.63 -12.22 0.35
N ASP A 86 5.51 -12.74 -0.15
CA ASP A 86 5.47 -13.55 -1.36
C ASP A 86 4.97 -12.69 -2.54
N ALA A 87 5.84 -12.46 -3.52
CA ALA A 87 5.50 -11.71 -4.74
C ALA A 87 4.91 -12.61 -5.86
N GLY A 88 4.88 -13.94 -5.64
CA GLY A 88 4.54 -14.92 -6.65
C GLY A 88 5.40 -14.79 -7.90
N LEU A 89 4.76 -14.76 -9.07
CA LEU A 89 5.43 -14.63 -10.37
C LEU A 89 5.64 -13.16 -10.81
N ALA A 90 5.28 -12.18 -9.97
CA ALA A 90 5.44 -10.78 -10.31
C ALA A 90 6.93 -10.40 -10.37
N ARG A 91 7.34 -9.74 -11.47
CA ARG A 91 8.71 -9.20 -11.56
C ARG A 91 8.89 -8.06 -10.56
N THR A 92 9.89 -8.19 -9.69
CA THR A 92 10.18 -7.27 -8.59
C THR A 92 10.98 -6.03 -9.03
N THR A 93 10.45 -5.27 -9.99
CA THR A 93 11.01 -3.99 -10.43
C THR A 93 10.73 -2.88 -9.42
N THR A 94 11.55 -1.84 -9.42
CA THR A 94 11.32 -0.62 -8.62
C THR A 94 10.01 0.04 -9.02
N GLY A 95 9.19 0.43 -8.03
CA GLY A 95 7.87 1.04 -8.23
C GLY A 95 6.72 0.04 -8.40
N ASN A 96 6.96 -1.27 -8.30
CA ASN A 96 5.89 -2.27 -8.42
C ASN A 96 4.88 -2.16 -7.25
N LYS A 97 3.58 -2.23 -7.56
CA LYS A 97 2.47 -2.11 -6.60
C LYS A 97 2.45 -3.19 -5.52
N VAL A 98 3.08 -4.36 -5.75
CA VAL A 98 3.27 -5.37 -4.69
C VAL A 98 4.01 -4.77 -3.48
N PHE A 99 4.93 -3.84 -3.72
CA PHE A 99 5.65 -3.14 -2.67
C PHE A 99 4.81 -2.04 -2.02
N GLY A 100 3.79 -1.50 -2.71
CA GLY A 100 2.78 -0.64 -2.07
C GLY A 100 2.01 -1.40 -1.00
N ALA A 101 1.56 -2.62 -1.29
CA ALA A 101 0.92 -3.49 -0.30
C ALA A 101 1.87 -3.88 0.84
N LEU A 102 3.14 -4.15 0.55
CA LEU A 102 4.17 -4.35 1.58
C LEU A 102 4.29 -3.13 2.49
N LYS A 103 4.45 -1.93 1.92
CA LYS A 103 4.64 -0.70 2.70
C LYS A 103 3.41 -0.39 3.56
N GLY A 104 2.20 -0.58 3.02
CA GLY A 104 0.97 -0.45 3.82
C GLY A 104 0.90 -1.42 4.99
N ALA A 105 1.34 -2.67 4.80
CA ALA A 105 1.37 -3.66 5.86
C ALA A 105 2.42 -3.36 6.94
N VAL A 106 3.59 -2.88 6.53
CA VAL A 106 4.68 -2.40 7.39
C VAL A 106 4.21 -1.21 8.24
N ASP A 107 3.66 -0.18 7.58
CA ASP A 107 3.13 1.01 8.27
C ASP A 107 1.94 0.68 9.17
N GLY A 108 1.22 -0.42 8.89
CA GLY A 108 0.16 -0.93 9.75
C GLY A 108 0.63 -1.65 11.01
N GLY A 109 1.94 -1.86 11.19
CA GLY A 109 2.56 -2.45 12.38
C GLY A 109 2.98 -3.92 12.25
N LEU A 110 3.13 -4.46 11.02
CA LEU A 110 3.72 -5.79 10.83
C LEU A 110 5.24 -5.70 10.68
N SER A 111 5.96 -6.67 11.25
CA SER A 111 7.40 -6.81 11.05
C SER A 111 7.66 -7.60 9.76
N ILE A 112 7.93 -6.87 8.67
CA ILE A 112 8.26 -7.45 7.37
C ILE A 112 9.64 -6.96 6.95
N PRO A 113 10.66 -7.83 6.93
CA PRO A 113 11.99 -7.45 6.48
C PRO A 113 11.97 -6.95 5.03
N HIS A 114 12.47 -5.74 4.79
CA HIS A 114 12.51 -5.14 3.46
C HIS A 114 13.66 -4.13 3.33
N SER A 115 13.79 -3.53 2.14
CA SER A 115 14.67 -2.38 1.89
C SER A 115 13.93 -1.37 1.00
N THR A 116 14.35 -0.12 1.00
CA THR A 116 13.72 0.96 0.23
C THR A 116 13.98 0.91 -1.28
N LYS A 117 14.91 0.05 -1.74
CA LYS A 117 15.40 -0.01 -3.13
C LYS A 117 14.34 -0.29 -4.20
N ARG A 118 13.20 -0.86 -3.80
CA ARG A 118 12.10 -1.22 -4.72
C ARG A 118 10.88 -0.30 -4.62
N PHE A 119 10.90 0.70 -3.75
CA PHE A 119 9.83 1.69 -3.68
C PHE A 119 9.97 2.75 -4.78
N PRO A 120 8.85 3.36 -5.23
CA PRO A 120 8.90 4.60 -5.99
C PRO A 120 9.75 5.64 -5.25
N GLY A 121 10.61 6.36 -5.97
CA GLY A 121 11.53 7.34 -5.37
C GLY A 121 12.94 6.82 -5.10
N TYR A 122 13.20 5.52 -5.29
CA TYR A 122 14.59 5.02 -5.33
C TYR A 122 15.21 5.22 -6.72
N ASP A 123 16.36 5.84 -6.76
CA ASP A 123 17.16 6.06 -7.97
C ASP A 123 18.34 5.09 -8.02
N SER A 124 18.46 4.32 -9.11
CA SER A 124 19.48 3.28 -9.22
C SER A 124 20.89 3.80 -9.55
N GLU A 125 20.99 5.00 -10.11
CA GLU A 125 22.26 5.59 -10.52
C GLU A 125 22.97 6.22 -9.32
N SER A 126 22.25 7.08 -8.60
CA SER A 126 22.68 7.72 -7.36
C SER A 126 22.66 6.78 -6.16
N LYS A 127 21.83 5.71 -6.19
CA LYS A 127 21.56 4.79 -5.06
C LYS A 127 20.90 5.48 -3.87
N GLU A 128 20.19 6.58 -4.13
CA GLU A 128 19.49 7.35 -3.11
C GLU A 128 17.98 7.07 -3.14
N PHE A 129 17.34 7.23 -1.99
CA PHE A 129 15.90 7.07 -1.82
C PHE A 129 15.25 8.39 -1.44
N ASN A 130 14.26 8.82 -2.22
CA ASN A 130 13.46 10.01 -1.94
C ASN A 130 12.09 9.60 -1.38
N ALA A 131 11.94 9.73 -0.06
CA ALA A 131 10.70 9.43 0.66
C ALA A 131 9.51 10.32 0.23
N GLU A 132 9.77 11.57 -0.18
CA GLU A 132 8.70 12.48 -0.62
C GLU A 132 8.05 11.98 -1.93
N VAL A 133 8.85 11.49 -2.87
CA VAL A 133 8.36 10.87 -4.11
C VAL A 133 7.56 9.61 -3.79
N HIS A 134 8.03 8.79 -2.85
CA HIS A 134 7.30 7.61 -2.41
C HIS A 134 5.95 7.98 -1.79
N ARG A 135 5.94 8.97 -0.89
CA ARG A 135 4.73 9.51 -0.26
C ARG A 135 3.73 10.02 -1.28
N LYS A 136 4.19 10.75 -2.32
CA LYS A 136 3.34 11.20 -3.43
C LYS A 136 2.64 10.03 -4.14
N HIS A 137 3.33 8.89 -4.32
CA HIS A 137 2.72 7.69 -4.91
C HIS A 137 1.74 7.00 -3.96
N ILE A 138 2.02 6.98 -2.66
CA ILE A 138 1.10 6.45 -1.63
C ILE A 138 -0.20 7.27 -1.62
N MET A 139 -0.09 8.60 -1.73
CA MET A 139 -1.23 9.53 -1.78
C MET A 139 -1.88 9.64 -3.16
N GLY A 140 -1.42 8.88 -4.17
CA GLY A 140 -2.00 8.91 -5.51
C GLY A 140 -1.77 10.21 -6.29
N GLN A 141 -0.86 11.07 -5.84
CA GLN A 141 -0.58 12.37 -6.47
C GLN A 141 -0.16 12.24 -7.94
N ASN A 142 0.59 11.20 -8.28
CA ASN A 142 0.97 10.92 -9.67
C ASN A 142 -0.24 10.65 -10.58
N VAL A 143 -1.32 10.07 -10.04
CA VAL A 143 -2.57 9.89 -10.77
C VAL A 143 -3.29 11.24 -10.91
N ALA A 144 -3.34 12.02 -9.83
CA ALA A 144 -3.92 13.37 -9.85
C ALA A 144 -3.20 14.29 -10.86
N ASP A 145 -1.87 14.27 -10.89
CA ASP A 145 -1.07 15.07 -11.83
C ASP A 145 -1.35 14.65 -13.27
N TYR A 146 -1.49 13.34 -13.53
CA TYR A 146 -1.87 12.86 -14.87
C TYR A 146 -3.31 13.23 -15.26
N MET A 147 -4.23 13.26 -14.29
CA MET A 147 -5.58 13.79 -14.52
C MET A 147 -5.53 15.27 -14.91
N ARG A 148 -4.78 16.11 -14.16
CA ARG A 148 -4.62 17.55 -14.48
C ARG A 148 -4.02 17.76 -15.87
N TYR A 149 -2.96 17.04 -16.18
CA TYR A 149 -2.31 17.08 -17.49
C TYR A 149 -3.28 16.76 -18.63
N LEU A 150 -4.04 15.67 -18.54
CA LEU A 150 -5.01 15.33 -19.60
C LEU A 150 -6.17 16.32 -19.67
N MET A 151 -6.61 16.89 -18.55
CA MET A 151 -7.66 17.92 -18.57
C MET A 151 -7.25 19.18 -19.35
N GLU A 152 -5.96 19.54 -19.29
CA GLU A 152 -5.42 20.70 -19.99
C GLU A 152 -5.11 20.41 -21.46
N GLU A 153 -4.56 19.22 -21.75
CA GLU A 153 -4.03 18.89 -23.09
C GLU A 153 -5.05 18.20 -24.01
N ASP A 154 -5.89 17.31 -23.48
CA ASP A 154 -6.84 16.50 -24.26
C ASP A 154 -8.04 16.05 -23.40
N GLU A 155 -9.09 16.86 -23.42
CA GLU A 155 -10.31 16.62 -22.64
C GLU A 155 -11.03 15.32 -23.03
N ASP A 156 -10.93 14.90 -24.30
CA ASP A 156 -11.56 13.66 -24.78
C ASP A 156 -10.80 12.43 -24.27
N ALA A 157 -9.46 12.48 -24.30
CA ALA A 157 -8.63 11.46 -23.66
C ALA A 157 -8.85 11.40 -22.14
N TYR A 158 -9.00 12.55 -21.47
CA TYR A 158 -9.35 12.62 -20.06
C TYR A 158 -10.67 11.90 -19.76
N LYS A 159 -11.75 12.25 -20.48
CA LYS A 159 -13.07 11.62 -20.33
C LYS A 159 -13.01 10.12 -20.58
N LYS A 160 -12.25 9.68 -21.58
CA LYS A 160 -12.07 8.26 -21.90
C LYS A 160 -11.33 7.51 -20.79
N GLN A 161 -10.18 8.02 -20.36
CA GLN A 161 -9.31 7.38 -19.38
C GLN A 161 -9.91 7.38 -17.96
N PHE A 162 -10.50 8.51 -17.55
CA PHE A 162 -10.99 8.76 -16.20
C PHE A 162 -12.52 8.78 -16.08
N SER A 163 -13.24 8.18 -17.03
CA SER A 163 -14.71 8.09 -17.05
C SER A 163 -15.34 7.67 -15.71
N GLN A 164 -14.75 6.67 -15.03
CA GLN A 164 -15.25 6.21 -13.72
C GLN A 164 -14.96 7.19 -12.59
N TYR A 165 -13.86 7.95 -12.66
CA TYR A 165 -13.57 9.01 -11.69
C TYR A 165 -14.61 10.13 -11.82
N ILE A 166 -14.90 10.56 -13.06
CA ILE A 166 -15.94 11.55 -13.35
C ILE A 166 -17.30 11.08 -12.84
N LYS A 167 -17.69 9.83 -13.14
CA LYS A 167 -18.95 9.24 -12.67
C LYS A 167 -19.11 9.23 -11.15
N ASN A 168 -17.99 9.14 -10.42
CA ASN A 168 -17.97 9.11 -8.95
C ASN A 168 -17.62 10.46 -8.31
N ASN A 169 -17.57 11.54 -9.10
CA ASN A 169 -17.22 12.89 -8.65
C ASN A 169 -15.84 12.98 -7.95
N VAL A 170 -14.86 12.23 -8.45
CA VAL A 170 -13.47 12.30 -7.97
C VAL A 170 -12.69 13.22 -8.90
N THR A 171 -12.26 14.36 -8.37
CA THR A 171 -11.41 15.35 -9.06
C THR A 171 -9.93 15.13 -8.68
N PRO A 172 -8.97 15.72 -9.43
CA PRO A 172 -7.55 15.58 -9.09
C PRO A 172 -7.19 16.01 -7.66
N ASP A 173 -7.87 17.04 -7.13
CA ASP A 173 -7.64 17.53 -5.76
C ASP A 173 -8.35 16.70 -4.70
N GLY A 174 -9.28 15.83 -5.11
CA GLY A 174 -10.02 14.91 -4.25
C GLY A 174 -9.51 13.46 -4.30
N VAL A 175 -8.37 13.22 -4.98
CA VAL A 175 -7.66 11.92 -4.99
C VAL A 175 -6.99 11.66 -3.65
#